data_AF-Q8FSX0-F1
#
_entry.id   AF-Q8FSX0-F1
#
_cell.length_a   1.000
_cell.length_b   1.000
_cell.length_c   1.000
_cell.angle_alpha   90.00
_cell.angle_beta   90.00
_cell.angle_gamma   90.00
#
_symmetry.space_group_name_H-M   'P 1'
#
loop_
_entity.id
_entity.type
_entity.pdbx_description
1 polymer ?
#
loop_
_entity_poly.entity_id
_entity_poly.type
_entity_poly.pdbx_seq_one_letter_code
_entity_poly.pdbx_strand_id
1 'polypeptide(L)'
;MNSAHGAVRQVGHLHHYRRRTTSIREPRRCCAQACWVSIAIYLLTDRYVGYTTAMRLTHVDQLLLPFGTLHSYQATVSAPGDAVPISFDQNRHVGAGERTGSWMALSIRLDDRVDHDELSHAWLQVVDRHGTLRTAFSTDSAGQVQAHRIEVHPGAWIQHPIAPGETMNDALNLVLNRHCSPYARPSHRLCVVEAAAGPVIILASDHSHVDMWSMLILARDLLEALEGGDISDPVPAFEEHTVELRSRPPAPDSIHRRWREIIAAGEGKMPRFPLPLGDALAQPERVEVRDIFGVNDLAIYSSHARSVGVSTLALTTSIMAEVTREQANVPLRAVFPVHSRFDERWHDSCGWFITNSVIEVTESDIKGAATAVREAVLLGSHPLEEILIPWGGLPETPGMFAVSWLDLRRLPVHIDDIGLDAQYVSAAIHTDGVMLWFILDRSGAHLRCRYPDTPTARISVGHWLDAVVSRMRTHSSGTQVHILNRSFIITPARREDVPAITEMLDGTPLDPSALTRLEAAFDVLTHESSHYLAVVRDDSNTVVGAMQLTFIPQLAGGGTMKLLIDFLRVIEPLRNTGLADTMLDWAHEHGRARGAGLAELHAPGQRVGPLADRAGYTHGTEGRQRLLSQ
;
A
#
# COMPACT_ATOMS: atom_id res chain seq x y z
N MET A 1 -34.35 30.12 -53.31
CA MET A 1 -35.00 31.25 -54.02
C MET A 1 -34.29 32.52 -53.61
N ASN A 2 -34.09 33.47 -54.54
CA ASN A 2 -33.77 34.92 -54.42
C ASN A 2 -32.94 35.46 -53.22
N SER A 3 -31.97 36.37 -53.38
CA SER A 3 -31.41 37.04 -54.59
C SER A 3 -30.10 37.77 -54.22
N ALA A 4 -29.34 38.22 -55.23
CA ALA A 4 -27.97 38.76 -55.08
C ALA A 4 -27.86 40.30 -55.08
N HIS A 5 -26.61 40.80 -55.16
CA HIS A 5 -26.11 42.20 -55.15
C HIS A 5 -25.84 42.79 -53.75
N GLY A 6 -24.84 43.66 -53.55
CA GLY A 6 -23.84 44.22 -54.47
C GLY A 6 -22.67 44.89 -53.71
N ALA A 7 -21.61 45.32 -54.42
CA ALA A 7 -20.36 45.82 -53.81
C ALA A 7 -20.12 47.33 -54.05
N VAL A 8 -19.17 47.94 -53.31
CA VAL A 8 -18.08 48.87 -53.76
C VAL A 8 -17.47 49.68 -52.58
N ARG A 9 -16.21 50.13 -52.76
CA ARG A 9 -15.28 50.74 -51.78
C ARG A 9 -15.43 52.27 -51.60
N GLN A 10 -14.96 52.79 -50.45
CA GLN A 10 -14.06 53.96 -50.24
C GLN A 10 -13.68 54.01 -48.72
N VAL A 11 -12.48 54.31 -48.18
CA VAL A 11 -11.21 55.03 -48.54
C VAL A 11 -11.12 56.48 -48.02
N GLY A 12 -10.13 56.75 -47.14
CA GLY A 12 -9.79 58.04 -46.48
C GLY A 12 -9.44 57.81 -44.99
N HIS A 13 -8.28 58.10 -44.37
CA HIS A 13 -7.23 59.15 -44.48
C HIS A 13 -7.71 60.59 -44.16
N LEU A 14 -7.03 61.44 -43.36
CA LEU A 14 -5.99 61.25 -42.31
C LEU A 14 -5.77 62.57 -41.52
N HIS A 15 -5.10 62.50 -40.35
CA HIS A 15 -4.29 63.53 -39.66
C HIS A 15 -4.86 64.69 -38.78
N HIS A 16 -4.19 64.82 -37.62
CA HIS A 16 -3.74 66.02 -36.88
C HIS A 16 -4.71 66.97 -36.13
N TYR A 17 -4.51 67.05 -34.80
CA TYR A 17 -3.72 68.17 -34.21
C TYR A 17 -2.97 67.77 -32.91
N ARG A 18 -2.27 68.72 -32.25
CA ARG A 18 -1.20 68.46 -31.23
C ARG A 18 -1.30 69.38 -29.99
N ARG A 19 -1.23 68.80 -28.77
CA ARG A 19 -0.73 69.39 -27.48
C ARG A 19 -1.49 70.66 -26.97
N ARG A 20 -1.42 71.16 -25.71
CA ARG A 20 -0.80 70.82 -24.39
C ARG A 20 -1.61 71.59 -23.29
N THR A 21 -1.60 71.34 -21.97
CA THR A 21 -0.88 70.35 -21.14
C THR A 21 -1.86 69.54 -20.26
N THR A 22 -2.00 69.53 -18.91
CA THR A 22 -1.34 70.20 -17.75
C THR A 22 -1.36 69.28 -16.51
N SER A 23 -0.18 69.07 -15.92
CA SER A 23 0.16 68.67 -14.53
C SER A 23 -0.88 68.00 -13.60
N ILE A 24 -0.55 66.81 -13.08
CA ILE A 24 -0.18 66.59 -11.66
C ILE A 24 0.49 65.20 -11.45
N ARG A 25 1.61 65.20 -10.72
CA ARG A 25 2.35 64.12 -10.01
C ARG A 25 2.35 62.65 -10.53
N GLU A 26 3.59 62.17 -10.69
CA GLU A 26 4.06 60.77 -10.76
C GLU A 26 4.96 60.53 -9.49
N PRO A 27 5.52 59.34 -9.12
CA PRO A 27 5.47 58.06 -9.83
C PRO A 27 5.49 56.72 -9.02
N ARG A 28 5.44 55.60 -9.75
CA ARG A 28 5.86 54.19 -9.46
C ARG A 28 5.34 53.46 -8.20
N ARG A 29 4.55 52.39 -8.43
CA ARG A 29 4.73 51.02 -7.87
C ARG A 29 3.76 50.01 -8.52
N CYS A 30 4.01 49.60 -9.77
CA CYS A 30 3.23 48.53 -10.40
C CYS A 30 3.98 47.79 -11.54
N CYS A 31 5.05 47.06 -11.21
CA CYS A 31 5.72 46.12 -12.13
C CYS A 31 6.09 44.77 -11.50
N ALA A 32 6.10 44.64 -10.16
CA ALA A 32 6.50 43.39 -9.51
C ALA A 32 5.47 42.26 -9.73
N GLN A 33 4.18 42.58 -9.60
CA GLN A 33 3.11 41.59 -9.50
C GLN A 33 2.89 40.78 -10.79
N ALA A 34 3.20 41.36 -11.96
CA ALA A 34 3.16 40.64 -13.24
C ALA A 34 4.28 39.59 -13.36
N CYS A 35 5.51 39.91 -12.93
CA CYS A 35 6.61 38.94 -12.94
C CYS A 35 6.36 37.77 -11.98
N TRP A 36 5.74 38.02 -10.83
CA TRP A 36 5.34 36.95 -9.90
C TRP A 36 4.31 36.00 -10.52
N VAL A 37 3.37 36.48 -11.34
CA VAL A 37 2.42 35.60 -12.05
C VAL A 37 3.14 34.74 -13.11
N SER A 38 4.03 35.31 -13.93
CA SER A 38 4.77 34.52 -14.93
C SER A 38 5.73 33.51 -14.31
N ILE A 39 6.38 33.85 -13.19
CA ILE A 39 7.25 32.93 -12.44
C ILE A 39 6.40 31.86 -11.73
N ALA A 40 5.24 32.20 -11.16
CA ALA A 40 4.32 31.23 -10.59
C ALA A 40 3.79 30.25 -11.66
N ILE A 41 3.46 30.71 -12.87
CA ILE A 41 3.02 29.83 -13.96
C ILE A 41 4.11 28.81 -14.32
N TYR A 42 5.38 29.24 -14.46
CA TYR A 42 6.50 28.31 -14.71
C TYR A 42 6.79 27.37 -13.54
N LEU A 43 6.61 27.80 -12.28
CA LEU A 43 6.80 26.97 -11.08
C LEU A 43 5.59 26.08 -10.73
N LEU A 44 4.44 26.28 -11.36
CA LEU A 44 3.23 25.47 -11.18
C LEU A 44 3.08 24.39 -12.27
N THR A 45 3.74 24.53 -13.41
CA THR A 45 3.80 23.47 -14.44
C THR A 45 4.76 22.33 -14.09
N ASP A 46 5.73 22.56 -13.21
CA ASP A 46 6.81 21.62 -12.88
C ASP A 46 6.48 20.71 -11.67
N ARG A 47 5.19 20.39 -11.48
CA ARG A 47 4.69 19.45 -10.46
C ARG A 47 3.72 18.40 -11.00
N TYR A 48 3.67 18.21 -12.32
CA TYR A 48 3.07 17.03 -12.94
C TYR A 48 4.12 15.94 -13.25
N VAL A 49 5.03 15.71 -12.30
CA VAL A 49 5.52 14.34 -12.09
C VAL A 49 4.34 13.57 -11.53
N GLY A 50 3.66 12.82 -12.41
CA GLY A 50 2.56 11.95 -12.04
C GLY A 50 3.09 10.75 -11.26
N TYR A 51 3.35 10.95 -9.97
CA TYR A 51 3.61 9.86 -9.04
C TYR A 51 2.42 8.91 -9.09
N THR A 52 2.63 7.72 -9.61
CA THR A 52 1.63 6.64 -9.60
C THR A 52 1.42 6.21 -8.15
N THR A 53 0.38 6.77 -7.54
CA THR A 53 0.03 6.55 -6.14
C THR A 53 -0.41 5.11 -5.94
N ALA A 54 0.47 4.29 -5.35
CA ALA A 54 0.12 2.92 -4.96
C ALA A 54 -1.03 2.87 -3.96
N MET A 55 -1.70 1.72 -3.88
CA MET A 55 -2.84 1.49 -2.99
C MET A 55 -2.51 1.70 -1.51
N ARG A 56 -2.72 2.92 -1.00
CA ARG A 56 -2.48 3.29 0.40
C ARG A 56 -3.66 2.90 1.28
N LEU A 57 -3.37 2.48 2.51
CA LEU A 57 -4.35 2.43 3.60
C LEU A 57 -4.35 3.78 4.33
N THR A 58 -5.37 4.59 4.08
CA THR A 58 -5.51 5.96 4.62
C THR A 58 -6.51 6.02 5.78
N HIS A 59 -6.44 7.10 6.55
CA HIS A 59 -7.55 7.52 7.42
C HIS A 59 -8.61 8.27 6.59
N VAL A 60 -9.88 8.28 7.01
CA VAL A 60 -10.94 9.02 6.28
C VAL A 60 -10.60 10.51 6.07
N ASP A 61 -10.02 11.18 7.07
CA ASP A 61 -9.53 12.58 6.95
C ASP A 61 -8.35 12.76 5.97
N GLN A 62 -7.71 11.67 5.55
CA GLN A 62 -6.56 11.63 4.65
C GLN A 62 -6.91 11.08 3.25
N LEU A 63 -8.17 10.68 3.03
CA LEU A 63 -8.66 10.18 1.76
C LEU A 63 -8.63 11.28 0.68
N LEU A 64 -8.03 11.00 -0.47
CA LEU A 64 -7.93 11.97 -1.56
C LEU A 64 -9.24 12.03 -2.35
N LEU A 65 -10.20 12.84 -1.88
CA LEU A 65 -11.46 13.10 -2.56
C LEU A 65 -11.42 14.41 -3.38
N PRO A 66 -11.91 14.43 -4.62
CA PRO A 66 -12.10 15.66 -5.38
C PRO A 66 -13.30 16.47 -4.84
N PHE A 67 -13.37 17.76 -5.22
CA PHE A 67 -14.58 18.54 -5.01
C PHE A 67 -15.66 18.15 -6.03
N GLY A 68 -16.89 17.96 -5.56
CA GLY A 68 -17.98 17.39 -6.36
C GLY A 68 -19.31 17.31 -5.60
N THR A 69 -20.28 16.57 -6.15
CA THR A 69 -21.53 16.23 -5.47
C THR A 69 -21.47 14.84 -4.86
N LEU A 70 -21.67 14.75 -3.53
CA LEU A 70 -21.72 13.47 -2.81
C LEU A 70 -23.11 12.84 -2.89
N HIS A 71 -23.17 11.60 -3.38
CA HIS A 71 -24.36 10.77 -3.41
C HIS A 71 -24.09 9.41 -2.74
N SER A 72 -25.14 8.75 -2.25
CA SER A 72 -25.09 7.35 -1.83
C SER A 72 -26.30 6.57 -2.29
N TYR A 73 -26.11 5.32 -2.68
CA TYR A 73 -27.23 4.44 -3.01
C TYR A 73 -27.93 3.95 -1.74
N GLN A 74 -29.26 4.00 -1.72
CA GLN A 74 -30.09 3.45 -0.66
C GLN A 74 -31.02 2.38 -1.25
N ALA A 75 -30.49 1.17 -1.34
CA ALA A 75 -31.25 -0.05 -1.59
C ALA A 75 -32.38 -0.23 -0.56
N THR A 76 -33.42 -0.98 -0.94
CA THR A 76 -34.48 -1.40 -0.01
C THR A 76 -34.22 -2.84 0.47
N VAL A 77 -34.76 -3.21 1.63
CA VAL A 77 -34.42 -4.48 2.32
C VAL A 77 -35.67 -5.15 2.89
N SER A 78 -35.70 -6.48 2.86
CA SER A 78 -36.76 -7.29 3.46
C SER A 78 -36.79 -7.22 5.00
N ALA A 79 -37.81 -7.85 5.59
CA ALA A 79 -37.70 -8.30 6.98
C ALA A 79 -36.60 -9.39 7.11
N PRO A 80 -35.99 -9.57 8.30
CA PRO A 80 -35.07 -10.69 8.56
C PRO A 80 -35.74 -12.04 8.28
N GLY A 81 -35.05 -12.89 7.50
CA GLY A 81 -35.46 -14.26 7.20
C GLY A 81 -34.73 -15.29 8.07
N ASP A 82 -34.29 -16.38 7.44
CA ASP A 82 -33.59 -17.49 8.07
C ASP A 82 -32.40 -17.02 8.92
N ALA A 83 -32.27 -17.60 10.12
CA ALA A 83 -31.13 -17.35 10.99
C ALA A 83 -29.87 -18.05 10.46
N VAL A 84 -28.72 -17.37 10.56
CA VAL A 84 -27.42 -17.83 10.04
C VAL A 84 -26.35 -17.84 11.14
N PRO A 85 -25.35 -18.74 11.06
CA PRO A 85 -24.31 -18.86 12.08
C PRO A 85 -23.39 -17.63 12.10
N ILE A 86 -23.25 -17.02 13.28
CA ILE A 86 -22.40 -15.84 13.53
C ILE A 86 -20.97 -16.30 13.82
N SER A 87 -19.95 -15.74 13.16
CA SER A 87 -18.55 -16.06 13.46
C SER A 87 -18.10 -15.50 14.82
N PHE A 88 -16.98 -16.01 15.37
CA PHE A 88 -16.44 -15.52 16.65
C PHE A 88 -16.19 -14.00 16.64
N ASP A 89 -15.51 -13.52 15.60
CA ASP A 89 -15.17 -12.10 15.48
C ASP A 89 -16.37 -11.23 15.09
N GLN A 90 -17.35 -11.76 14.35
CA GLN A 90 -18.66 -11.10 14.17
C GLN A 90 -19.38 -10.93 15.51
N ASN A 91 -19.51 -11.99 16.31
CA ASN A 91 -20.18 -11.94 17.60
C ASN A 91 -19.49 -10.95 18.55
N ARG A 92 -18.15 -10.96 18.56
CA ARG A 92 -17.32 -10.01 19.33
C ARG A 92 -17.49 -8.56 18.84
N HIS A 93 -17.51 -8.31 17.53
CA HIS A 93 -17.64 -6.97 16.94
C HIS A 93 -19.04 -6.39 17.08
N VAL A 94 -20.08 -7.20 16.88
CA VAL A 94 -21.49 -6.77 16.92
C VAL A 94 -22.01 -6.73 18.36
N GLY A 95 -21.56 -7.66 19.22
CA GLY A 95 -21.86 -7.70 20.66
C GLY A 95 -21.30 -6.50 21.44
N ALA A 96 -20.26 -5.83 20.92
CA ALA A 96 -19.78 -4.54 21.43
C ALA A 96 -20.75 -3.36 21.20
N GLY A 97 -21.90 -3.59 20.55
CA GLY A 97 -22.98 -2.63 20.43
C GLY A 97 -22.89 -1.68 19.23
N GLU A 98 -24.00 -1.00 18.97
CA GLU A 98 -24.14 -0.01 17.89
C GLU A 98 -23.21 1.19 18.11
N ARG A 99 -22.40 1.53 17.10
CA ARG A 99 -21.35 2.55 17.19
C ARG A 99 -20.85 3.01 15.83
N THR A 100 -20.41 4.26 15.78
CA THR A 100 -19.62 4.83 14.66
C THR A 100 -18.19 4.27 14.65
N GLY A 101 -17.43 4.52 13.57
CA GLY A 101 -16.03 4.06 13.49
C GLY A 101 -15.84 2.56 13.24
N SER A 102 -16.93 1.86 12.91
CA SER A 102 -17.04 0.39 12.83
C SER A 102 -16.84 -0.19 11.43
N TRP A 103 -16.70 0.67 10.42
CA TRP A 103 -16.58 0.31 9.01
C TRP A 103 -15.15 0.39 8.44
N MET A 104 -14.97 -0.27 7.30
CA MET A 104 -13.88 -0.04 6.36
C MET A 104 -14.42 0.21 4.96
N ALA A 105 -13.61 0.84 4.11
CA ALA A 105 -13.99 1.11 2.73
C ALA A 105 -12.80 0.98 1.76
N LEU A 106 -13.11 0.96 0.46
CA LEU A 106 -12.17 1.20 -0.63
C LEU A 106 -12.76 2.31 -1.52
N SER A 107 -11.96 3.28 -1.94
CA SER A 107 -12.32 4.21 -3.01
C SER A 107 -11.56 3.90 -4.29
N ILE A 108 -12.23 4.10 -5.44
CA ILE A 108 -11.64 4.06 -6.78
C ILE A 108 -12.16 5.25 -7.59
N ARG A 109 -11.31 5.91 -8.39
CA ARG A 109 -11.75 6.84 -9.43
C ARG A 109 -11.95 6.09 -10.73
N LEU A 110 -13.02 6.42 -11.46
CA LEU A 110 -13.21 6.04 -12.85
C LEU A 110 -12.95 7.27 -13.73
N ASP A 111 -12.33 7.08 -14.90
CA ASP A 111 -12.06 8.19 -15.82
C ASP A 111 -13.35 8.68 -16.51
N ASP A 112 -14.20 7.73 -16.92
CA ASP A 112 -15.49 8.01 -17.57
C ASP A 112 -16.64 8.19 -16.57
N ARG A 113 -17.69 8.89 -17.02
CA ARG A 113 -18.95 9.03 -16.27
C ARG A 113 -19.81 7.78 -16.44
N VAL A 114 -19.93 7.00 -15.38
CA VAL A 114 -20.92 5.91 -15.24
C VAL A 114 -22.27 6.50 -14.84
N ASP A 115 -23.37 5.95 -15.36
CA ASP A 115 -24.72 6.39 -14.98
C ASP A 115 -25.13 5.88 -13.58
N HIS A 116 -26.00 6.61 -12.88
CA HIS A 116 -26.47 6.22 -11.56
C HIS A 116 -27.31 4.93 -11.57
N ASP A 117 -28.13 4.69 -12.60
CA ASP A 117 -28.92 3.46 -12.68
C ASP A 117 -28.01 2.25 -12.98
N GLU A 118 -27.08 2.41 -13.93
CA GLU A 118 -26.03 1.44 -14.29
C GLU A 118 -25.16 1.04 -13.08
N LEU A 119 -24.59 2.03 -12.39
CA LEU A 119 -23.79 1.85 -11.17
C LEU A 119 -24.58 1.16 -10.06
N SER A 120 -25.87 1.46 -9.93
CA SER A 120 -26.72 0.78 -8.94
C SER A 120 -27.06 -0.67 -9.32
N HIS A 121 -27.21 -0.95 -10.61
CA HIS A 121 -27.47 -2.29 -11.13
C HIS A 121 -26.26 -3.21 -10.92
N ALA A 122 -25.08 -2.74 -11.32
CA ALA A 122 -23.82 -3.45 -11.11
C ALA A 122 -23.55 -3.72 -9.62
N TRP A 123 -23.80 -2.74 -8.74
CA TRP A 123 -23.68 -2.95 -7.30
C TRP A 123 -24.69 -3.96 -6.72
N LEU A 124 -25.92 -4.02 -7.24
CA LEU A 124 -26.89 -5.03 -6.81
C LEU A 124 -26.49 -6.45 -7.25
N GLN A 125 -25.83 -6.61 -8.40
CA GLN A 125 -25.24 -7.90 -8.79
C GLN A 125 -24.13 -8.33 -7.81
N VAL A 126 -23.25 -7.40 -7.41
CA VAL A 126 -22.22 -7.66 -6.38
C VAL A 126 -22.85 -8.03 -5.02
N VAL A 127 -23.94 -7.37 -4.62
CA VAL A 127 -24.67 -7.70 -3.38
C VAL A 127 -25.34 -9.09 -3.46
N ASP A 128 -25.88 -9.48 -4.61
CA ASP A 128 -26.43 -10.83 -4.77
C ASP A 128 -25.33 -11.90 -4.74
N ARG A 129 -24.24 -11.69 -5.49
CA ARG A 129 -23.05 -12.57 -5.51
C ARG A 129 -22.49 -12.84 -4.10
N HIS A 130 -22.37 -11.80 -3.26
CA HIS A 130 -21.73 -11.90 -1.94
C HIS A 130 -22.72 -12.00 -0.79
N GLY A 131 -23.12 -13.22 -0.43
CA GLY A 131 -24.10 -13.50 0.64
C GLY A 131 -23.83 -12.83 2.01
N THR A 132 -22.58 -12.47 2.32
CA THR A 132 -22.25 -11.65 3.50
C THR A 132 -22.96 -10.29 3.51
N LEU A 133 -23.12 -9.64 2.34
CA LEU A 133 -23.82 -8.36 2.18
C LEU A 133 -25.34 -8.50 2.30
N ARG A 134 -25.85 -9.73 2.17
CA ARG A 134 -27.25 -10.12 2.36
C ARG A 134 -27.52 -10.73 3.74
N THR A 135 -26.69 -10.39 4.72
CA THR A 135 -26.87 -10.73 6.14
C THR A 135 -27.14 -9.46 6.95
N ALA A 136 -27.96 -9.55 8.01
CA ALA A 136 -28.19 -8.46 8.96
C ALA A 136 -28.24 -8.98 10.40
N PHE A 137 -27.75 -8.17 11.34
CA PHE A 137 -27.71 -8.50 12.76
C PHE A 137 -28.88 -7.91 13.55
N SER A 138 -29.29 -8.61 14.60
CA SER A 138 -30.27 -8.22 15.62
C SER A 138 -29.69 -8.50 17.01
N THR A 139 -30.31 -7.97 18.07
CA THR A 139 -30.26 -8.60 19.40
C THR A 139 -31.60 -9.26 19.73
N ASP A 140 -31.57 -10.34 20.50
CA ASP A 140 -32.77 -10.94 21.08
C ASP A 140 -33.15 -10.31 22.44
N SER A 141 -34.21 -10.84 23.08
CA SER A 141 -34.69 -10.36 24.38
C SER A 141 -33.73 -10.62 25.56
N ALA A 142 -32.68 -11.42 25.36
CA ALA A 142 -31.59 -11.63 26.31
C ALA A 142 -30.31 -10.84 25.93
N GLY A 143 -30.41 -9.97 24.91
CA GLY A 143 -29.30 -9.17 24.41
C GLY A 143 -28.25 -9.95 23.63
N GLN A 144 -28.50 -11.22 23.28
CA GLN A 144 -27.55 -12.00 22.48
C GLN A 144 -27.65 -11.57 21.01
N VAL A 145 -26.52 -11.55 20.31
CA VAL A 145 -26.48 -11.25 18.88
C VAL A 145 -27.15 -12.38 18.11
N GLN A 146 -27.99 -12.03 17.15
CA GLN A 146 -28.62 -12.92 16.18
C GLN A 146 -28.28 -12.41 14.77
N ALA A 147 -28.03 -13.31 13.81
CA ALA A 147 -27.83 -12.94 12.41
C ALA A 147 -28.85 -13.64 11.52
N HIS A 148 -29.29 -12.94 10.49
CA HIS A 148 -30.34 -13.40 9.58
C HIS A 148 -29.99 -13.05 8.13
N ARG A 149 -30.44 -13.87 7.19
CA ARG A 149 -30.48 -13.47 5.77
C ARG A 149 -31.51 -12.37 5.57
N ILE A 150 -31.24 -11.49 4.61
CA ILE A 150 -32.12 -10.44 4.13
C ILE A 150 -32.08 -10.40 2.60
N GLU A 151 -33.21 -10.13 1.97
CA GLU A 151 -33.25 -9.79 0.55
C GLU A 151 -32.95 -8.30 0.40
N VAL A 152 -32.06 -7.94 -0.53
CA VAL A 152 -31.73 -6.56 -0.88
C VAL A 152 -32.25 -6.29 -2.28
N HIS A 153 -33.03 -5.22 -2.42
CA HIS A 153 -33.75 -4.88 -3.65
C HIS A 153 -33.36 -3.47 -4.13
N PRO A 154 -33.69 -3.11 -5.38
CA PRO A 154 -33.55 -1.74 -5.86
C PRO A 154 -34.14 -0.69 -4.92
N GLY A 155 -33.52 0.48 -4.94
CA GLY A 155 -33.92 1.65 -4.17
C GLY A 155 -33.51 2.94 -4.89
N ALA A 156 -33.09 3.95 -4.14
CA ALA A 156 -32.88 5.30 -4.68
C ALA A 156 -31.50 5.89 -4.32
N TRP A 157 -31.00 6.77 -5.19
CA TRP A 157 -29.84 7.61 -4.88
C TRP A 157 -30.24 8.79 -3.99
N ILE A 158 -29.47 9.00 -2.93
CA ILE A 158 -29.62 10.11 -2.00
C ILE A 158 -28.44 11.06 -2.19
N GLN A 159 -28.71 12.31 -2.54
CA GLN A 159 -27.71 13.38 -2.53
C GLN A 159 -27.51 13.91 -1.11
N HIS A 160 -26.26 14.04 -0.68
CA HIS A 160 -25.90 14.58 0.63
C HIS A 160 -25.42 16.03 0.51
N PRO A 161 -26.03 16.98 1.23
CA PRO A 161 -25.56 18.37 1.24
C PRO A 161 -24.26 18.48 2.03
N ILE A 162 -23.31 19.26 1.51
CA ILE A 162 -22.05 19.59 2.18
C ILE A 162 -22.13 21.05 2.62
N ALA A 163 -21.90 21.32 3.90
CA ALA A 163 -22.06 22.65 4.50
C ALA A 163 -20.87 23.58 4.15
N PRO A 164 -21.06 24.92 4.17
CA PRO A 164 -19.98 25.87 3.94
C PRO A 164 -18.84 25.73 4.97
N GLY A 165 -17.71 25.16 4.54
CA GLY A 165 -16.53 24.92 5.38
C GLY A 165 -16.41 23.49 5.94
N GLU A 166 -17.38 22.62 5.68
CA GLU A 166 -17.28 21.17 5.88
C GLU A 166 -16.41 20.55 4.77
N THR A 167 -15.59 19.54 5.09
CA THR A 167 -14.84 18.82 4.06
C THR A 167 -15.68 17.72 3.41
N MET A 168 -15.35 17.33 2.18
CA MET A 168 -15.94 16.15 1.53
C MET A 168 -15.76 14.89 2.39
N ASN A 169 -14.63 14.80 3.11
CA ASN A 169 -14.26 13.71 3.98
C ASN A 169 -15.14 13.67 5.23
N ASP A 170 -15.44 14.80 5.86
CA ASP A 170 -16.39 14.90 6.99
C ASP A 170 -17.80 14.45 6.58
N ALA A 171 -18.29 14.96 5.44
CA ALA A 171 -19.61 14.60 4.91
C ALA A 171 -19.70 13.10 4.58
N LEU A 172 -18.68 12.53 3.94
CA LEU A 172 -18.61 11.08 3.69
C LEU A 172 -18.55 10.29 5.01
N ASN A 173 -17.71 10.70 5.96
CA ASN A 173 -17.58 10.07 7.28
C ASN A 173 -18.92 10.05 8.03
N LEU A 174 -19.72 11.13 7.96
CA LEU A 174 -21.06 11.20 8.53
C LEU A 174 -22.05 10.22 7.87
N VAL A 175 -22.00 10.07 6.54
CA VAL A 175 -22.84 9.11 5.79
C VAL A 175 -22.45 7.67 6.16
N LEU A 176 -21.16 7.34 6.14
CA LEU A 176 -20.69 5.98 6.41
C LEU A 176 -20.91 5.58 7.88
N ASN A 177 -20.65 6.48 8.84
CA ASN A 177 -20.94 6.23 10.26
C ASN A 177 -22.43 6.02 10.59
N ARG A 178 -23.35 6.39 9.70
CA ARG A 178 -24.80 6.17 9.86
C ARG A 178 -25.30 4.88 9.21
N HIS A 179 -24.60 4.39 8.19
CA HIS A 179 -25.10 3.35 7.27
C HIS A 179 -24.20 2.12 7.15
N CYS A 180 -22.98 2.19 7.65
CA CYS A 180 -22.02 1.09 7.74
C CYS A 180 -21.69 0.90 9.23
N SER A 181 -22.60 0.27 9.97
CA SER A 181 -22.46 0.02 11.41
C SER A 181 -23.17 -1.28 11.84
N PRO A 182 -22.96 -1.80 13.06
CA PRO A 182 -23.23 -3.21 13.38
C PRO A 182 -24.68 -3.67 13.20
N TYR A 183 -25.68 -2.81 13.46
CA TYR A 183 -27.11 -3.15 13.34
C TYR A 183 -27.82 -2.39 12.21
N ALA A 184 -27.07 -1.74 11.31
CA ALA A 184 -27.61 -1.13 10.11
C ALA A 184 -28.21 -2.19 9.15
N ARG A 185 -29.09 -1.77 8.23
CA ARG A 185 -29.81 -2.66 7.31
C ARG A 185 -29.95 -2.00 5.92
N PRO A 186 -29.11 -2.37 4.93
CA PRO A 186 -27.93 -3.23 5.07
C PRO A 186 -26.78 -2.45 5.73
N SER A 187 -25.82 -3.14 6.37
CA SER A 187 -24.63 -2.53 7.00
C SER A 187 -23.52 -2.16 6.00
N HIS A 188 -23.91 -1.76 4.79
CA HIS A 188 -22.99 -1.35 3.73
C HIS A 188 -23.53 -0.15 2.95
N ARG A 189 -22.63 0.52 2.22
CA ARG A 189 -22.96 1.69 1.41
C ARG A 189 -22.04 1.81 0.20
N LEU A 190 -22.68 1.98 -0.94
CA LEU A 190 -22.09 2.53 -2.14
C LEU A 190 -22.28 4.05 -2.08
N CYS A 191 -21.18 4.80 -2.17
CA CYS A 191 -21.18 6.25 -2.35
C CYS A 191 -20.49 6.62 -3.67
N VAL A 192 -20.82 7.77 -4.22
CA VAL A 192 -20.10 8.39 -5.34
C VAL A 192 -19.91 9.88 -5.08
N VAL A 193 -18.71 10.38 -5.36
CA VAL A 193 -18.42 11.82 -5.48
C VAL A 193 -18.32 12.13 -6.97
N GLU A 194 -19.33 12.79 -7.53
CA GLU A 194 -19.29 13.25 -8.91
C GLU A 194 -18.36 14.47 -9.04
N ALA A 195 -17.20 14.30 -9.64
CA ALA A 195 -16.29 15.40 -9.92
C ALA A 195 -16.14 15.68 -11.43
N ALA A 196 -15.56 16.83 -11.75
CA ALA A 196 -15.28 17.23 -13.13
C ALA A 196 -14.17 16.39 -13.81
N ALA A 197 -13.41 15.62 -13.04
CA ALA A 197 -12.29 14.79 -13.48
C ALA A 197 -12.59 13.27 -13.42
N GLY A 198 -13.88 12.90 -13.47
CA GLY A 198 -14.36 11.52 -13.27
C GLY A 198 -15.01 11.31 -11.89
N PRO A 199 -15.93 10.33 -11.75
CA PRO A 199 -16.53 9.99 -10.47
C PRO A 199 -15.53 9.22 -9.57
N VAL A 200 -15.56 9.50 -8.26
CA VAL A 200 -14.91 8.64 -7.26
C VAL A 200 -15.97 7.79 -6.58
N ILE A 201 -15.90 6.48 -6.78
CA ILE A 201 -16.76 5.47 -6.16
C ILE A 201 -16.14 5.11 -4.80
N ILE A 202 -16.97 4.95 -3.77
CA ILE A 202 -16.56 4.45 -2.45
C ILE A 202 -17.44 3.26 -2.08
N LEU A 203 -16.82 2.10 -1.88
CA LEU A 203 -17.43 0.88 -1.40
C LEU A 203 -17.15 0.76 0.09
N ALA A 204 -18.17 0.80 0.94
CA ALA A 204 -18.00 0.79 2.39
C ALA A 204 -18.89 -0.27 3.05
N SER A 205 -18.41 -0.88 4.13
CA SER A 205 -19.19 -1.82 4.95
C SER A 205 -18.71 -1.85 6.39
N ASP A 206 -19.63 -2.10 7.33
CA ASP A 206 -19.27 -2.50 8.68
C ASP A 206 -18.35 -3.74 8.64
N HIS A 207 -17.31 -3.73 9.48
CA HIS A 207 -16.27 -4.76 9.45
C HIS A 207 -16.82 -6.19 9.68
N SER A 208 -17.98 -6.36 10.31
CA SER A 208 -18.68 -7.67 10.47
C SER A 208 -18.89 -8.43 9.15
N HIS A 209 -18.95 -7.74 8.01
CA HIS A 209 -19.22 -8.35 6.70
C HIS A 209 -17.99 -8.52 5.81
N VAL A 210 -16.85 -7.88 6.12
CA VAL A 210 -15.71 -7.73 5.20
C VAL A 210 -14.34 -7.77 5.89
N ASP A 211 -13.31 -8.12 5.12
CA ASP A 211 -11.91 -7.86 5.42
C ASP A 211 -11.23 -7.13 4.24
N MET A 212 -9.96 -6.72 4.37
CA MET A 212 -9.27 -5.96 3.32
C MET A 212 -9.19 -6.72 1.98
N TRP A 213 -9.10 -8.05 2.01
CA TRP A 213 -9.18 -8.88 0.80
C TRP A 213 -10.59 -8.81 0.18
N SER A 214 -11.65 -8.93 1.01
CA SER A 214 -13.05 -8.74 0.57
C SER A 214 -13.25 -7.40 -0.14
N MET A 215 -12.66 -6.31 0.36
CA MET A 215 -12.79 -4.99 -0.27
C MET A 215 -12.20 -4.91 -1.68
N LEU A 216 -11.18 -5.72 -2.01
CA LEU A 216 -10.66 -5.86 -3.38
C LEU A 216 -11.58 -6.71 -4.26
N ILE A 217 -12.18 -7.77 -3.72
CA ILE A 217 -13.17 -8.61 -4.43
C ILE A 217 -14.39 -7.75 -4.83
N LEU A 218 -14.95 -7.00 -3.88
CA LEU A 218 -16.09 -6.10 -4.14
C LEU A 218 -15.77 -5.03 -5.19
N ALA A 219 -14.52 -4.58 -5.28
CA ALA A 219 -14.09 -3.60 -6.29
C ALA A 219 -13.91 -4.23 -7.67
N ARG A 220 -13.26 -5.40 -7.77
CA ARG A 220 -13.15 -6.15 -9.02
C ARG A 220 -14.53 -6.50 -9.56
N ASP A 221 -15.39 -7.09 -8.73
CA ASP A 221 -16.70 -7.59 -9.18
C ASP A 221 -17.61 -6.42 -9.60
N LEU A 222 -17.48 -5.24 -8.99
CA LEU A 222 -18.19 -4.04 -9.45
C LEU A 222 -17.66 -3.55 -10.81
N LEU A 223 -16.35 -3.52 -11.01
CA LEU A 223 -15.74 -3.11 -12.28
C LEU A 223 -16.13 -4.06 -13.41
N GLU A 224 -16.06 -5.37 -13.16
CA GLU A 224 -16.45 -6.41 -14.12
C GLU A 224 -17.94 -6.30 -14.48
N ALA A 225 -18.82 -6.07 -13.51
CA ALA A 225 -20.25 -5.82 -13.76
C ALA A 225 -20.52 -4.51 -14.53
N LEU A 226 -19.71 -3.46 -14.32
CA LEU A 226 -19.78 -2.20 -15.09
C LEU A 226 -19.27 -2.36 -16.53
N GLU A 227 -18.28 -3.22 -16.76
CA GLU A 227 -17.81 -3.58 -18.11
C GLU A 227 -18.77 -4.54 -18.85
N GLY A 228 -19.86 -4.96 -18.20
CA GLY A 228 -20.85 -5.90 -18.75
C GLY A 228 -20.44 -7.37 -18.70
N GLY A 229 -19.47 -7.71 -17.84
CA GLY A 229 -19.07 -9.08 -17.52
C GLY A 229 -20.13 -9.82 -16.69
N ASP A 230 -20.07 -11.15 -16.74
CA ASP A 230 -21.04 -12.04 -16.07
C ASP A 230 -20.53 -12.48 -14.69
N ILE A 231 -20.81 -11.68 -13.66
CA ILE A 231 -20.48 -12.01 -12.27
C ILE A 231 -21.53 -12.90 -11.58
N SER A 232 -22.37 -13.63 -12.32
CA SER A 232 -23.44 -14.45 -11.72
C SER A 232 -22.99 -15.79 -11.12
N ASP A 233 -21.77 -16.27 -11.41
CA ASP A 233 -21.23 -17.52 -10.88
C ASP A 233 -21.15 -17.50 -9.33
N PRO A 234 -21.90 -18.36 -8.60
CA PRO A 234 -22.06 -18.22 -7.16
C PRO A 234 -20.79 -18.57 -6.37
N VAL A 235 -20.36 -17.66 -5.49
CA VAL A 235 -19.25 -17.90 -4.54
C VAL A 235 -19.76 -18.45 -3.20
N PRO A 236 -18.98 -19.30 -2.49
CA PRO A 236 -19.36 -19.81 -1.17
C PRO A 236 -19.58 -18.68 -0.15
N ALA A 237 -20.65 -18.77 0.64
CA ALA A 237 -21.03 -17.74 1.61
C ALA A 237 -20.21 -17.81 2.91
N PHE A 238 -19.97 -16.66 3.56
CA PHE A 238 -19.19 -16.62 4.80
C PHE A 238 -19.82 -17.39 5.98
N GLU A 239 -21.14 -17.59 5.96
CA GLU A 239 -21.83 -18.50 6.89
C GLU A 239 -21.36 -19.96 6.73
N GLU A 240 -21.06 -20.43 5.52
CA GLU A 240 -20.54 -21.78 5.26
C GLU A 240 -19.12 -21.93 5.82
N HIS A 241 -18.28 -20.90 5.70
CA HIS A 241 -16.95 -20.88 6.33
C HIS A 241 -17.06 -20.94 7.85
N THR A 242 -18.04 -20.22 8.42
CA THR A 242 -18.33 -20.26 9.86
C THR A 242 -18.79 -21.64 10.33
N VAL A 243 -19.59 -22.37 9.54
CA VAL A 243 -19.92 -23.78 9.81
C VAL A 243 -18.67 -24.66 9.69
N GLU A 244 -17.88 -24.50 8.62
CA GLU A 244 -16.66 -25.29 8.40
C GLU A 244 -15.69 -25.15 9.59
N LEU A 245 -15.38 -23.92 10.00
CA LEU A 245 -14.47 -23.61 11.10
C LEU A 245 -14.95 -24.19 12.44
N ARG A 246 -16.26 -24.14 12.73
CA ARG A 246 -16.86 -24.76 13.92
C ARG A 246 -16.96 -26.29 13.87
N SER A 247 -16.96 -26.87 12.67
CA SER A 247 -16.96 -28.33 12.47
C SER A 247 -15.58 -28.99 12.62
N ARG A 248 -14.50 -28.18 12.65
CA ARG A 248 -13.13 -28.67 12.83
C ARG A 248 -12.96 -29.30 14.23
N PRO A 249 -12.07 -30.31 14.37
CA PRO A 249 -11.71 -30.83 15.68
C PRO A 249 -11.16 -29.74 16.62
N PRO A 250 -11.36 -29.87 17.95
CA PRO A 250 -10.74 -29.01 18.97
C PRO A 250 -9.22 -28.90 18.81
N ALA A 251 -8.63 -27.84 19.33
CA ALA A 251 -7.19 -27.66 19.22
C ALA A 251 -6.41 -28.74 20.01
N PRO A 252 -5.20 -29.13 19.58
CA PRO A 252 -4.36 -30.04 20.37
C PRO A 252 -3.99 -29.47 21.74
N ASP A 253 -3.79 -30.34 22.73
CA ASP A 253 -3.35 -29.98 24.10
C ASP A 253 -2.11 -29.05 24.15
N SER A 254 -1.22 -29.14 23.15
CA SER A 254 -0.07 -28.26 23.00
C SER A 254 -0.47 -26.81 22.70
N ILE A 255 -1.51 -26.60 21.88
CA ILE A 255 -2.05 -25.28 21.53
C ILE A 255 -2.75 -24.67 22.75
N HIS A 256 -3.62 -25.42 23.44
CA HIS A 256 -4.24 -24.95 24.70
C HIS A 256 -3.23 -24.69 25.82
N ARG A 257 -2.09 -25.40 25.84
CA ARG A 257 -1.00 -25.12 26.77
C ARG A 257 -0.29 -23.82 26.40
N ARG A 258 0.08 -23.64 25.12
CA ARG A 258 0.79 -22.46 24.65
C ARG A 258 -0.04 -21.18 24.78
N TRP A 259 -1.35 -21.22 24.49
CA TRP A 259 -2.25 -20.11 24.77
C TRP A 259 -2.34 -19.77 26.26
N ARG A 260 -2.38 -20.77 27.16
CA ARG A 260 -2.31 -20.51 28.62
C ARG A 260 -0.99 -19.87 29.04
N GLU A 261 0.13 -20.31 28.48
CA GLU A 261 1.45 -19.71 28.73
C GLU A 261 1.49 -18.24 28.26
N ILE A 262 0.98 -17.96 27.06
CA ILE A 262 0.88 -16.61 26.47
C ILE A 262 0.02 -15.68 27.32
N ILE A 263 -1.19 -16.11 27.73
CA ILE A 263 -2.09 -15.27 28.53
C ILE A 263 -1.57 -15.13 29.98
N ALA A 264 -0.92 -16.14 30.55
CA ALA A 264 -0.25 -16.03 31.85
C ALA A 264 0.92 -15.03 31.82
N ALA A 265 1.75 -15.06 30.77
CA ALA A 265 2.81 -14.06 30.53
C ALA A 265 2.25 -12.66 30.19
N GLY A 266 0.95 -12.53 29.92
CA GLY A 266 0.22 -11.28 29.78
C GLY A 266 -0.50 -10.80 31.05
N GLU A 267 -0.32 -11.47 32.19
CA GLU A 267 -1.07 -11.21 33.45
C GLU A 267 -2.60 -11.39 33.29
N GLY A 268 -3.01 -12.36 32.47
CA GLY A 268 -4.43 -12.58 32.13
C GLY A 268 -4.92 -11.76 30.93
N LYS A 269 -4.05 -11.01 30.26
CA LYS A 269 -4.39 -10.10 29.16
C LYS A 269 -3.72 -10.49 27.85
N MET A 270 -4.23 -9.93 26.75
CA MET A 270 -3.58 -9.97 25.44
C MET A 270 -2.29 -9.13 25.44
N PRO A 271 -1.43 -9.23 24.40
CA PRO A 271 -0.28 -8.37 24.24
C PRO A 271 -0.63 -6.87 24.24
N ARG A 272 0.15 -6.08 24.97
CA ARG A 272 0.06 -4.62 25.08
C ARG A 272 1.25 -3.94 24.41
N PHE A 273 1.11 -2.68 24.04
CA PHE A 273 2.25 -1.91 23.51
C PHE A 273 3.34 -1.79 24.59
N PRO A 274 4.63 -2.02 24.27
CA PRO A 274 5.68 -2.18 25.27
C PRO A 274 6.13 -0.86 25.92
N LEU A 275 5.65 0.29 25.42
CA LEU A 275 5.98 1.62 25.93
C LEU A 275 4.72 2.37 26.41
N PRO A 276 4.85 3.40 27.27
CA PRO A 276 3.69 4.14 27.79
C PRO A 276 2.86 4.82 26.69
N LEU A 277 1.53 4.72 26.80
CA LEU A 277 0.57 5.39 25.90
C LEU A 277 -0.11 6.62 26.53
N GLY A 278 0.21 6.96 27.78
CA GLY A 278 -0.40 8.08 28.50
C GLY A 278 -1.62 7.63 29.31
N ASP A 279 -2.78 8.24 29.04
CA ASP A 279 -4.06 7.84 29.63
C ASP A 279 -4.44 6.41 29.16
N ALA A 280 -5.14 5.67 30.02
CA ALA A 280 -5.67 4.34 29.72
C ALA A 280 -7.11 4.39 29.17
N LEU A 281 -7.77 5.57 29.19
CA LEU A 281 -9.04 5.80 28.52
C LEU A 281 -8.83 5.97 27.00
N ALA A 282 -9.76 5.44 26.20
CA ALA A 282 -9.73 5.58 24.75
C ALA A 282 -9.78 7.05 24.30
N GLN A 283 -8.85 7.44 23.45
CA GLN A 283 -8.68 8.79 22.92
C GLN A 283 -9.00 8.80 21.41
N PRO A 284 -9.29 9.97 20.79
CA PRO A 284 -9.24 10.12 19.34
C PRO A 284 -7.94 9.54 18.76
N GLU A 285 -8.02 8.86 17.62
CA GLU A 285 -6.84 8.22 17.02
C GLU A 285 -5.85 9.23 16.39
N ARG A 286 -4.57 8.88 16.45
CA ARG A 286 -3.53 9.40 15.57
C ARG A 286 -3.20 8.33 14.54
N VAL A 287 -3.22 8.70 13.26
CA VAL A 287 -2.75 7.86 12.16
C VAL A 287 -1.48 8.44 11.57
N GLU A 288 -0.42 7.65 11.59
CA GLU A 288 0.79 7.90 10.79
C GLU A 288 0.87 6.90 9.65
N VAL A 289 1.16 7.40 8.44
CA VAL A 289 1.58 6.58 7.30
C VAL A 289 3.04 6.94 7.00
N ARG A 290 3.91 5.93 6.85
CA ARG A 290 5.34 6.13 6.58
C ARG A 290 5.79 5.20 5.47
N ASP A 291 6.33 5.77 4.39
CA ASP A 291 6.94 5.02 3.30
C ASP A 291 8.30 4.46 3.75
N ILE A 292 8.47 3.13 3.79
CA ILE A 292 9.68 2.48 4.31
C ILE A 292 10.72 2.35 3.19
N PHE A 293 10.28 1.79 2.05
CA PHE A 293 11.08 1.37 0.90
C PHE A 293 10.35 1.72 -0.40
N GLY A 294 11.09 2.14 -1.43
CA GLY A 294 10.64 1.97 -2.82
C GLY A 294 10.93 0.56 -3.35
N VAL A 295 10.47 0.24 -4.56
CA VAL A 295 10.69 -1.07 -5.22
C VAL A 295 12.15 -1.54 -5.23
N ASN A 296 13.11 -0.63 -5.34
CA ASN A 296 14.54 -0.94 -5.32
C ASN A 296 14.99 -1.41 -3.93
N ASP A 297 14.71 -0.63 -2.89
CA ASP A 297 15.09 -0.97 -1.52
C ASP A 297 14.37 -2.23 -1.03
N LEU A 298 13.11 -2.42 -1.41
CA LEU A 298 12.35 -3.63 -1.10
C LEU A 298 12.95 -4.87 -1.80
N ALA A 299 13.48 -4.73 -3.01
CA ALA A 299 14.18 -5.81 -3.70
C ALA A 299 15.49 -6.20 -2.97
N ILE A 300 16.27 -5.22 -2.52
CA ILE A 300 17.48 -5.45 -1.71
C ILE A 300 17.12 -6.10 -0.37
N TYR A 301 16.14 -5.56 0.35
CA TYR A 301 15.66 -6.09 1.63
C TYR A 301 15.13 -7.53 1.50
N SER A 302 14.40 -7.81 0.41
CA SER A 302 13.92 -9.17 0.09
C SER A 302 15.06 -10.13 -0.25
N SER A 303 16.10 -9.67 -0.96
CA SER A 303 17.30 -10.45 -1.26
C SER A 303 18.12 -10.74 -0.01
N HIS A 304 18.24 -9.77 0.90
CA HIS A 304 18.89 -9.96 2.20
C HIS A 304 18.14 -10.96 3.09
N ALA A 305 16.80 -10.86 3.17
CA ALA A 305 15.98 -11.85 3.88
C ALA A 305 16.21 -13.28 3.32
N ARG A 306 16.26 -13.43 1.98
CA ARG A 306 16.61 -14.70 1.33
C ARG A 306 18.02 -15.18 1.71
N SER A 307 19.03 -14.30 1.70
CA SER A 307 20.43 -14.71 1.94
C SER A 307 20.70 -15.15 3.39
N VAL A 308 19.91 -14.69 4.37
CA VAL A 308 19.92 -15.20 5.75
C VAL A 308 18.88 -16.30 6.00
N GLY A 309 18.14 -16.73 4.98
CA GLY A 309 17.26 -17.90 5.01
C GLY A 309 15.87 -17.68 5.62
N VAL A 310 15.30 -16.47 5.57
CA VAL A 310 13.98 -16.14 6.14
C VAL A 310 13.09 -15.31 5.21
N SER A 311 11.85 -15.05 5.64
CA SER A 311 10.95 -14.11 4.96
C SER A 311 11.20 -12.66 5.38
N THR A 312 10.78 -11.70 4.54
CA THR A 312 10.79 -10.26 4.87
C THR A 312 9.98 -9.94 6.12
N LEU A 313 8.85 -10.64 6.34
CA LEU A 313 8.09 -10.60 7.58
C LEU A 313 8.96 -11.00 8.78
N ALA A 314 9.64 -12.15 8.74
CA ALA A 314 10.50 -12.61 9.84
C ALA A 314 11.68 -11.68 10.13
N LEU A 315 12.31 -11.11 9.09
CA LEU A 315 13.37 -10.10 9.25
C LEU A 315 12.82 -8.81 9.89
N THR A 316 11.61 -8.38 9.52
CA THR A 316 10.92 -7.25 10.15
C THR A 316 10.56 -7.56 11.61
N THR A 317 10.14 -8.79 11.90
CA THR A 317 9.86 -9.27 13.25
C THR A 317 11.09 -9.25 14.16
N SER A 318 12.29 -9.64 13.66
CA SER A 318 13.52 -9.49 14.45
C SER A 318 13.87 -8.02 14.71
N ILE A 319 13.67 -7.14 13.73
CA ILE A 319 13.89 -5.68 13.90
C ILE A 319 12.94 -5.11 14.95
N MET A 320 11.65 -5.45 14.91
CA MET A 320 10.68 -5.04 15.94
C MET A 320 11.03 -5.62 17.32
N ALA A 321 11.58 -6.82 17.39
CA ALA A 321 12.03 -7.45 18.64
C ALA A 321 13.27 -6.76 19.21
N GLU A 322 14.25 -6.43 18.38
CA GLU A 322 15.45 -5.65 18.74
C GLU A 322 15.07 -4.27 19.29
N VAL A 323 14.25 -3.49 18.56
CA VAL A 323 13.78 -2.17 19.00
C VAL A 323 13.01 -2.25 20.32
N THR A 324 12.13 -3.25 20.48
CA THR A 324 11.36 -3.45 21.71
C THR A 324 12.26 -3.84 22.89
N ARG A 325 13.26 -4.68 22.64
CA ARG A 325 14.27 -5.09 23.63
C ARG A 325 15.09 -3.90 24.12
N GLU A 326 15.51 -3.01 23.22
CA GLU A 326 16.26 -1.80 23.57
C GLU A 326 15.43 -0.75 24.30
N GLN A 327 14.27 -0.38 23.74
CA GLN A 327 13.50 0.76 24.23
C GLN A 327 12.67 0.45 25.48
N ALA A 328 12.27 -0.81 25.67
CA ALA A 328 11.37 -1.23 26.74
C ALA A 328 11.90 -2.38 27.62
N ASN A 329 13.05 -2.99 27.28
CA ASN A 329 13.64 -4.13 28.00
C ASN A 329 12.73 -5.38 28.13
N VAL A 330 11.69 -5.50 27.31
CA VAL A 330 10.76 -6.65 27.26
C VAL A 330 10.93 -7.44 25.95
N PRO A 331 10.45 -8.70 25.86
CA PRO A 331 10.26 -9.35 24.56
C PRO A 331 9.23 -8.62 23.71
N LEU A 332 9.30 -8.75 22.38
CA LEU A 332 8.21 -8.32 21.51
C LEU A 332 7.02 -9.28 21.70
N ARG A 333 5.84 -8.72 21.98
CA ARG A 333 4.57 -9.44 22.06
C ARG A 333 3.53 -8.62 21.32
N ALA A 334 2.81 -9.22 20.38
CA ALA A 334 1.71 -8.55 19.67
C ALA A 334 0.61 -9.54 19.31
N VAL A 335 -0.63 -9.06 19.25
CA VAL A 335 -1.70 -9.76 18.51
C VAL A 335 -1.28 -9.78 17.04
N PHE A 336 -1.38 -10.96 16.42
CA PHE A 336 -0.94 -11.17 15.05
C PHE A 336 -2.10 -11.77 14.24
N PRO A 337 -2.86 -10.94 13.49
CA PRO A 337 -3.96 -11.41 12.68
C PRO A 337 -3.48 -12.28 11.51
N VAL A 338 -4.18 -13.36 11.22
CA VAL A 338 -3.91 -14.27 10.09
C VAL A 338 -5.21 -14.57 9.34
N HIS A 339 -5.12 -14.83 8.03
CA HIS A 339 -6.29 -15.24 7.25
C HIS A 339 -6.65 -16.71 7.49
N SER A 340 -7.94 -17.01 7.35
CA SER A 340 -8.51 -18.35 7.44
C SER A 340 -9.02 -18.90 6.10
N ARG A 341 -8.77 -18.15 5.00
CA ARG A 341 -8.80 -18.67 3.63
C ARG A 341 -7.61 -19.62 3.44
N PHE A 342 -7.82 -20.91 3.70
CA PHE A 342 -6.80 -21.98 3.54
C PHE A 342 -7.05 -22.87 2.32
N ASP A 343 -8.16 -22.65 1.62
CA ASP A 343 -8.65 -23.39 0.46
C ASP A 343 -9.02 -22.35 -0.61
N GLU A 344 -8.65 -22.62 -1.86
CA GLU A 344 -8.82 -21.70 -2.98
C GLU A 344 -10.28 -21.32 -3.22
N ARG A 345 -11.24 -22.18 -2.82
CA ARG A 345 -12.68 -21.90 -2.90
C ARG A 345 -13.14 -20.65 -2.13
N TRP A 346 -12.34 -20.19 -1.17
CA TRP A 346 -12.62 -18.99 -0.37
C TRP A 346 -11.95 -17.72 -0.93
N HIS A 347 -11.14 -17.81 -1.99
CA HIS A 347 -10.38 -16.68 -2.54
C HIS A 347 -11.27 -15.57 -3.12
N ASP A 348 -12.46 -15.93 -3.59
CA ASP A 348 -13.49 -15.02 -4.12
C ASP A 348 -14.63 -14.76 -3.14
N SER A 349 -14.58 -15.29 -1.91
CA SER A 349 -15.61 -15.06 -0.89
C SER A 349 -15.34 -13.80 -0.07
N CYS A 350 -16.32 -12.90 0.00
CA CYS A 350 -16.32 -11.78 0.94
C CYS A 350 -16.79 -12.21 2.35
N GLY A 351 -16.14 -11.71 3.40
CA GLY A 351 -16.44 -12.05 4.80
C GLY A 351 -15.34 -11.63 5.78
N TRP A 352 -15.55 -11.80 7.09
CA TRP A 352 -14.51 -11.62 8.10
C TRP A 352 -13.62 -12.88 8.18
N PHE A 353 -12.81 -13.13 7.15
CA PHE A 353 -11.91 -14.29 7.10
C PHE A 353 -10.63 -14.14 7.94
N ILE A 354 -10.49 -13.08 8.74
CA ILE A 354 -9.34 -12.85 9.64
C ILE A 354 -9.59 -13.44 11.04
N THR A 355 -8.66 -14.26 11.52
CA THR A 355 -8.61 -14.76 12.92
C THR A 355 -7.37 -14.22 13.63
N ASN A 356 -7.36 -14.26 14.96
CA ASN A 356 -6.32 -13.64 15.78
C ASN A 356 -5.39 -14.69 16.43
N SER A 357 -4.08 -14.49 16.28
CA SER A 357 -3.04 -15.23 17.01
C SER A 357 -2.21 -14.28 17.89
N VAL A 358 -1.16 -14.78 18.54
CA VAL A 358 -0.15 -13.96 19.21
C VAL A 358 1.22 -14.32 18.67
N ILE A 359 2.01 -13.30 18.34
CA ILE A 359 3.44 -13.44 18.07
C ILE A 359 4.24 -13.00 19.30
N GLU A 360 5.19 -13.83 19.72
CA GLU A 360 6.00 -13.63 20.92
C GLU A 360 7.47 -13.93 20.61
N VAL A 361 8.34 -12.95 20.77
CA VAL A 361 9.76 -13.02 20.40
C VAL A 361 10.62 -12.72 21.62
N THR A 362 11.09 -13.77 22.27
CA THR A 362 11.99 -13.74 23.43
C THR A 362 13.45 -13.55 23.03
N GLU A 363 13.86 -14.20 21.96
CA GLU A 363 15.18 -14.12 21.33
C GLU A 363 15.06 -13.24 20.07
N SER A 364 15.63 -12.03 20.13
CA SER A 364 15.47 -11.01 19.07
C SER A 364 16.29 -11.27 17.80
N ASP A 365 16.93 -12.44 17.67
CA ASP A 365 17.64 -12.80 16.45
C ASP A 365 16.69 -13.27 15.33
N ILE A 366 17.21 -13.28 14.11
CA ILE A 366 16.47 -13.55 12.86
C ILE A 366 15.84 -14.97 12.85
N LYS A 367 16.47 -15.96 13.50
CA LYS A 367 15.97 -17.35 13.59
C LYS A 367 14.93 -17.50 14.71
N GLY A 368 15.11 -16.80 15.83
CA GLY A 368 14.10 -16.67 16.89
C GLY A 368 12.81 -16.07 16.33
N ALA A 369 12.92 -14.90 15.69
CA ALA A 369 11.81 -14.22 15.01
C ALA A 369 11.14 -15.09 13.93
N ALA A 370 11.91 -15.77 13.06
CA ALA A 370 11.35 -16.67 12.06
C ALA A 370 10.62 -17.89 12.68
N THR A 371 10.99 -18.31 13.88
CA THR A 371 10.30 -19.38 14.61
C THR A 371 9.01 -18.87 15.24
N ALA A 372 9.02 -17.68 15.85
CA ALA A 372 7.83 -17.03 16.37
C ALA A 372 6.77 -16.74 15.29
N VAL A 373 7.18 -16.34 14.07
CA VAL A 373 6.24 -16.18 12.93
C VAL A 373 5.57 -17.52 12.58
N ARG A 374 6.32 -18.63 12.54
CA ARG A 374 5.75 -19.96 12.28
C ARG A 374 4.82 -20.42 13.41
N GLU A 375 5.18 -20.13 14.67
CA GLU A 375 4.33 -20.43 15.83
C GLU A 375 3.02 -19.63 15.76
N ALA A 376 3.06 -18.32 15.50
CA ALA A 376 1.86 -17.48 15.42
C ALA A 376 0.89 -17.98 14.33
N VAL A 377 1.39 -18.31 13.14
CA VAL A 377 0.58 -18.90 12.05
C VAL A 377 -0.01 -20.25 12.45
N LEU A 378 0.73 -21.11 13.16
CA LEU A 378 0.20 -22.38 13.68
C LEU A 378 -0.90 -22.15 14.73
N LEU A 379 -0.67 -21.25 15.70
CA LEU A 379 -1.65 -20.91 16.74
C LEU A 379 -2.95 -20.36 16.15
N GLY A 380 -2.86 -19.53 15.11
CA GLY A 380 -4.01 -18.97 14.38
C GLY A 380 -4.70 -19.92 13.39
N SER A 381 -4.15 -21.12 13.14
CA SER A 381 -4.78 -22.12 12.24
C SER A 381 -5.95 -22.90 12.88
N HIS A 382 -6.15 -22.74 14.20
CA HIS A 382 -7.16 -23.43 14.99
C HIS A 382 -8.35 -22.52 15.36
N PRO A 383 -9.55 -23.06 15.66
CA PRO A 383 -10.72 -22.27 16.02
C PRO A 383 -10.53 -21.50 17.35
N LEU A 384 -10.47 -20.17 17.26
CA LEU A 384 -10.17 -19.30 18.40
C LEU A 384 -11.27 -19.28 19.47
N GLU A 385 -12.53 -19.46 19.06
CA GLU A 385 -13.71 -19.52 19.95
C GLU A 385 -13.57 -20.62 21.00
N GLU A 386 -13.11 -21.81 20.59
CA GLU A 386 -12.94 -23.00 21.43
C GLU A 386 -11.75 -22.84 22.38
N ILE A 387 -10.61 -22.37 21.85
CA ILE A 387 -9.38 -22.10 22.62
C ILE A 387 -9.63 -21.10 23.77
N LEU A 388 -10.46 -20.09 23.56
CA LEU A 388 -10.64 -18.97 24.49
C LEU A 388 -11.78 -19.12 25.51
N ILE A 389 -12.51 -20.25 25.50
CA ILE A 389 -13.53 -20.59 26.53
C ILE A 389 -13.03 -20.34 27.98
N PRO A 390 -11.79 -20.70 28.38
CA PRO A 390 -11.31 -20.49 29.76
C PRO A 390 -11.25 -19.04 30.24
N TRP A 391 -11.32 -18.07 29.33
CA TRP A 391 -11.31 -16.63 29.63
C TRP A 391 -12.63 -15.93 29.25
N GLY A 392 -13.64 -16.68 28.80
CA GLY A 392 -14.92 -16.13 28.34
C GLY A 392 -14.86 -15.45 26.96
N GLY A 393 -13.80 -15.68 26.18
CA GLY A 393 -13.54 -15.01 24.90
C GLY A 393 -12.18 -14.30 24.89
N LEU A 394 -12.03 -13.33 23.99
CA LEU A 394 -10.78 -12.56 23.83
C LEU A 394 -10.62 -11.54 24.97
N PRO A 395 -9.58 -11.63 25.83
CA PRO A 395 -9.45 -10.75 26.99
C PRO A 395 -9.36 -9.26 26.63
N GLU A 396 -10.32 -8.47 27.11
CA GLU A 396 -10.30 -7.01 26.98
C GLU A 396 -9.02 -6.43 27.61
N THR A 397 -8.27 -5.68 26.79
CA THR A 397 -6.89 -5.31 27.10
C THR A 397 -6.65 -3.86 26.69
N PRO A 398 -6.79 -2.89 27.62
CA PRO A 398 -6.41 -1.51 27.34
C PRO A 398 -4.92 -1.42 26.98
N GLY A 399 -4.61 -0.67 25.92
CA GLY A 399 -3.27 -0.59 25.35
C GLY A 399 -2.87 -1.79 24.51
N MET A 400 -3.83 -2.59 24.00
CA MET A 400 -3.56 -3.75 23.14
C MET A 400 -2.66 -3.37 21.96
N PHE A 401 -1.67 -4.21 21.65
CA PHE A 401 -0.80 -4.02 20.48
C PHE A 401 -1.01 -5.13 19.46
N ALA A 402 -1.33 -4.75 18.24
CA ALA A 402 -1.50 -5.64 17.11
C ALA A 402 -0.57 -5.25 15.95
N VAL A 403 0.01 -6.26 15.29
CA VAL A 403 0.85 -6.08 14.10
C VAL A 403 0.31 -6.96 12.97
N SER A 404 0.00 -6.33 11.83
CA SER A 404 -0.53 -6.97 10.63
C SER A 404 0.44 -6.82 9.47
N TRP A 405 0.45 -7.80 8.56
CA TRP A 405 1.32 -7.82 7.38
C TRP A 405 0.51 -8.19 6.14
N LEU A 406 0.52 -7.33 5.12
CA LEU A 406 -0.25 -7.49 3.90
C LEU A 406 0.68 -7.30 2.67
N ASP A 407 0.80 -8.32 1.83
CA ASP A 407 1.55 -8.25 0.57
C ASP A 407 0.54 -8.35 -0.58
N LEU A 408 0.08 -7.20 -1.09
CA LEU A 408 -0.97 -7.09 -2.10
C LEU A 408 -0.60 -7.81 -3.40
N ARG A 409 0.70 -7.91 -3.68
CA ARG A 409 1.27 -8.65 -4.83
C ARG A 409 1.13 -10.18 -4.72
N ARG A 410 0.62 -10.69 -3.59
CA ARG A 410 0.40 -12.12 -3.31
C ARG A 410 -1.06 -12.50 -3.12
N LEU A 411 -1.98 -11.54 -3.14
CA LEU A 411 -3.41 -11.84 -3.18
C LEU A 411 -3.75 -12.37 -4.59
N PRO A 412 -4.67 -13.34 -4.73
CA PRO A 412 -5.13 -13.82 -6.04
C PRO A 412 -6.10 -12.83 -6.73
N VAL A 413 -6.61 -11.84 -5.99
CA VAL A 413 -7.44 -10.75 -6.51
C VAL A 413 -6.59 -9.51 -6.80
N HIS A 414 -6.79 -8.93 -7.99
CA HIS A 414 -6.14 -7.71 -8.44
C HIS A 414 -7.15 -6.79 -9.12
N ILE A 415 -6.93 -5.49 -8.98
CA ILE A 415 -7.52 -4.41 -9.79
C ILE A 415 -6.37 -3.53 -10.29
N ASP A 416 -6.57 -2.64 -11.25
CA ASP A 416 -5.53 -1.64 -11.56
C ASP A 416 -5.50 -0.53 -10.50
N ASP A 417 -4.90 -0.82 -9.34
CA ASP A 417 -4.85 0.10 -8.20
C ASP A 417 -4.22 1.47 -8.52
N ILE A 418 -3.42 1.53 -9.58
CA ILE A 418 -2.72 2.73 -10.05
C ILE A 418 -3.62 3.56 -10.97
N GLY A 419 -4.21 2.99 -12.02
CA GLY A 419 -5.12 3.72 -12.91
C GLY A 419 -6.37 4.25 -12.18
N LEU A 420 -6.85 3.47 -11.20
CA LEU A 420 -8.02 3.78 -10.38
C LEU A 420 -7.74 4.72 -9.19
N ASP A 421 -6.48 5.17 -8.97
CA ASP A 421 -6.05 5.91 -7.75
C ASP A 421 -6.60 5.30 -6.45
N ALA A 422 -6.54 3.97 -6.36
CA ALA A 422 -7.29 3.19 -5.39
C ALA A 422 -6.75 3.38 -3.97
N GLN A 423 -7.63 3.52 -2.98
CA GLN A 423 -7.25 3.74 -1.58
C GLN A 423 -8.13 2.88 -0.66
N TYR A 424 -7.53 2.12 0.26
CA TYR A 424 -8.27 1.58 1.39
C TYR A 424 -8.48 2.70 2.42
N VAL A 425 -9.66 2.73 3.04
CA VAL A 425 -10.05 3.78 3.98
C VAL A 425 -10.49 3.17 5.30
N SER A 426 -9.83 3.57 6.39
CA SER A 426 -10.30 3.28 7.74
C SER A 426 -11.21 4.38 8.26
N ALA A 427 -12.33 4.00 8.89
CA ALA A 427 -13.13 4.93 9.70
C ALA A 427 -12.32 5.58 10.83
N ALA A 428 -12.77 6.75 11.28
CA ALA A 428 -12.22 7.43 12.45
C ALA A 428 -12.76 6.82 13.75
N ILE A 429 -11.86 6.38 14.65
CA ILE A 429 -12.23 5.76 15.93
C ILE A 429 -11.65 6.49 17.14
N HIS A 430 -12.17 6.14 18.32
CA HIS A 430 -11.43 6.27 19.57
C HIS A 430 -10.72 4.95 19.89
N THR A 431 -9.49 5.00 20.39
CA THR A 431 -8.66 3.83 20.69
C THR A 431 -7.83 4.08 21.95
N ASP A 432 -7.53 3.03 22.72
CA ASP A 432 -6.49 3.04 23.76
C ASP A 432 -5.22 2.27 23.32
N GLY A 433 -5.31 1.46 22.26
CA GLY A 433 -4.26 0.55 21.79
C GLY A 433 -3.57 0.99 20.51
N VAL A 434 -2.58 0.19 20.10
CA VAL A 434 -1.72 0.42 18.92
C VAL A 434 -1.98 -0.65 17.86
N MET A 435 -2.30 -0.21 16.64
CA MET A 435 -2.55 -1.08 15.48
C MET A 435 -1.57 -0.73 14.36
N LEU A 436 -0.59 -1.60 14.12
CA LEU A 436 0.43 -1.46 13.10
C LEU A 436 0.14 -2.35 11.90
N TRP A 437 0.28 -1.80 10.70
CA TRP A 437 0.17 -2.50 9.42
C TRP A 437 1.43 -2.28 8.60
N PHE A 438 2.06 -3.35 8.13
CA PHE A 438 3.01 -3.31 7.03
C PHE A 438 2.29 -3.70 5.74
N ILE A 439 2.42 -2.88 4.69
CA ILE A 439 1.76 -3.07 3.40
C ILE A 439 2.84 -3.06 2.32
N LEU A 440 2.87 -4.12 1.50
CA LEU A 440 3.79 -4.30 0.39
C LEU A 440 2.97 -4.34 -0.92
N ASP A 441 3.39 -3.54 -1.89
CA ASP A 441 2.61 -3.20 -3.08
C ASP A 441 3.51 -3.00 -4.33
N ARG A 442 2.94 -2.54 -5.45
CA ARG A 442 3.65 -2.33 -6.72
C ARG A 442 4.70 -1.20 -6.67
N SER A 443 4.66 -0.31 -5.68
CA SER A 443 5.62 0.79 -5.47
C SER A 443 6.73 0.50 -4.45
N GLY A 444 6.51 -0.45 -3.52
CA GLY A 444 7.47 -0.76 -2.47
C GLY A 444 6.82 -1.28 -1.21
N ALA A 445 7.22 -0.73 -0.07
CA ALA A 445 6.65 -1.06 1.24
C ALA A 445 6.40 0.20 2.07
N HIS A 446 5.19 0.30 2.61
CA HIS A 446 4.77 1.37 3.52
C HIS A 446 4.22 0.77 4.83
N LEU A 447 4.19 1.57 5.90
CA LEU A 447 3.46 1.22 7.11
C LEU A 447 2.35 2.24 7.40
N ARG A 448 1.29 1.76 8.05
CA ARG A 448 0.30 2.58 8.75
C ARG A 448 0.29 2.19 10.22
N CYS A 449 0.44 3.16 11.12
CA CYS A 449 0.26 2.96 12.55
C CYS A 449 -0.90 3.82 13.07
N ARG A 450 -1.82 3.21 13.83
CA ARG A 450 -2.86 3.89 14.62
C ARG A 450 -2.55 3.74 16.11
N TYR A 451 -2.70 4.82 16.87
CA TYR A 451 -2.53 4.84 18.33
C TYR A 451 -3.34 5.98 18.99
N PRO A 452 -3.60 5.98 20.31
CA PRO A 452 -4.27 7.10 21.00
C PRO A 452 -3.49 8.42 20.87
N ASP A 453 -4.13 9.53 20.55
CA ASP A 453 -3.43 10.81 20.27
C ASP A 453 -2.87 11.57 21.49
N THR A 454 -2.45 10.87 22.55
CA THR A 454 -1.85 11.51 23.74
C THR A 454 -0.45 12.07 23.44
N PRO A 455 0.02 13.10 24.18
CA PRO A 455 1.41 13.56 24.09
C PRO A 455 2.44 12.46 24.38
N THR A 456 2.12 11.51 25.26
CA THR A 456 3.00 10.39 25.61
C THR A 456 3.10 9.38 24.47
N ALA A 457 1.97 8.96 23.90
CA ALA A 457 1.93 7.99 22.81
C ALA A 457 2.60 8.55 21.54
N ARG A 458 2.44 9.84 21.22
CA ARG A 458 3.17 10.47 20.10
C ARG A 458 4.69 10.32 20.22
N ILE A 459 5.24 10.46 21.44
CA ILE A 459 6.68 10.29 21.69
C ILE A 459 7.05 8.80 21.66
N SER A 460 6.35 7.97 22.42
CA SER A 460 6.69 6.55 22.61
C SER A 460 6.46 5.69 21.37
N VAL A 461 5.33 5.86 20.68
CA VAL A 461 5.05 5.15 19.41
C VAL A 461 5.90 5.74 18.29
N GLY A 462 6.04 7.07 18.22
CA GLY A 462 6.86 7.76 17.22
C GLY A 462 8.31 7.28 17.20
N HIS A 463 9.00 7.31 18.36
CA HIS A 463 10.39 6.85 18.48
C HIS A 463 10.58 5.34 18.24
N TRP A 464 9.55 4.52 18.53
CA TRP A 464 9.58 3.09 18.23
C TRP A 464 9.47 2.85 16.71
N LEU A 465 8.56 3.55 16.03
CA LEU A 465 8.41 3.54 14.58
C LEU A 465 9.66 4.08 13.87
N ASP A 466 10.27 5.16 14.39
CA ASP A 466 11.53 5.73 13.86
C ASP A 466 12.65 4.69 13.87
N ALA A 467 12.82 3.98 14.99
CA ALA A 467 13.85 2.96 15.14
C ALA A 467 13.59 1.73 14.26
N VAL A 468 12.34 1.29 14.12
CA VAL A 468 11.97 0.18 13.21
C VAL A 468 12.24 0.56 11.75
N VAL A 469 11.74 1.72 11.27
CA VAL A 469 11.94 2.18 9.89
C VAL A 469 13.42 2.41 9.58
N SER A 470 14.16 3.01 10.52
CA SER A 470 15.61 3.23 10.39
C SER A 470 16.37 1.91 10.23
N ARG A 471 16.09 0.91 11.08
CA ARG A 471 16.70 -0.43 10.97
C ARG A 471 16.32 -1.14 9.68
N MET A 472 15.06 -1.10 9.27
CA MET A 472 14.62 -1.67 7.99
C MET A 472 15.41 -1.08 6.81
N ARG A 473 15.60 0.25 6.78
CA ARG A 473 16.43 0.95 5.78
C ARG A 473 17.93 0.63 5.88
N THR A 474 18.47 0.38 7.07
CA THR A 474 19.85 -0.15 7.21
C THR A 474 19.98 -1.52 6.52
N HIS A 475 18.99 -2.40 6.67
CA HIS A 475 18.94 -3.71 6.01
C HIS A 475 18.65 -3.66 4.49
N SER A 476 18.34 -2.49 3.91
CA SER A 476 18.27 -2.26 2.46
C SER A 476 19.41 -1.41 1.90
N SER A 477 20.33 -0.92 2.74
CA SER A 477 21.35 0.08 2.36
C SER A 477 22.38 -0.40 1.33
N GLY A 478 22.52 -1.71 1.16
CA GLY A 478 23.35 -2.32 0.13
C GLY A 478 23.43 -3.85 0.26
N THR A 479 24.09 -4.50 -0.69
CA THR A 479 24.39 -5.94 -0.64
C THR A 479 25.90 -6.15 -0.51
N GLN A 480 26.33 -6.85 0.55
CA GLN A 480 27.73 -7.26 0.70
C GLN A 480 28.03 -8.42 -0.25
N VAL A 481 29.16 -8.34 -0.96
CA VAL A 481 29.66 -9.39 -1.86
C VAL A 481 31.14 -9.65 -1.59
N HIS A 482 31.58 -10.90 -1.76
CA HIS A 482 32.94 -11.33 -1.43
C HIS A 482 33.64 -11.93 -2.66
N ILE A 483 34.92 -11.60 -2.83
CA ILE A 483 35.73 -12.04 -3.96
C ILE A 483 37.10 -12.45 -3.42
N LEU A 484 37.40 -13.75 -3.48
CA LEU A 484 38.56 -14.34 -2.83
C LEU A 484 38.60 -13.94 -1.34
N ASN A 485 39.59 -13.13 -0.93
CA ASN A 485 39.76 -12.65 0.44
C ASN A 485 39.41 -11.16 0.62
N ARG A 486 38.66 -10.55 -0.33
CA ARG A 486 38.21 -9.15 -0.26
C ARG A 486 36.70 -9.06 -0.13
N SER A 487 36.24 -8.05 0.61
CA SER A 487 34.83 -7.68 0.68
C SER A 487 34.57 -6.44 -0.17
N PHE A 488 33.35 -6.35 -0.68
CA PHE A 488 32.81 -5.17 -1.35
C PHE A 488 31.35 -5.00 -0.93
N ILE A 489 30.80 -3.80 -1.09
CA ILE A 489 29.37 -3.55 -0.92
C ILE A 489 28.81 -2.87 -2.17
N ILE A 490 27.68 -3.38 -2.67
CA ILE A 490 26.93 -2.80 -3.78
C ILE A 490 25.81 -1.95 -3.17
N THR A 491 25.86 -0.63 -3.36
CA THR A 491 24.88 0.34 -2.83
C THR A 491 24.19 1.09 -3.97
N PRO A 492 23.07 1.79 -3.69
CA PRO A 492 22.62 2.86 -4.56
C PRO A 492 23.74 3.91 -4.70
N ALA A 493 23.84 4.52 -5.88
CA ALA A 493 24.70 5.68 -6.11
C ALA A 493 24.11 6.94 -5.46
N ARG A 494 24.99 7.83 -5.02
CA ARG A 494 24.66 9.16 -4.49
C ARG A 494 25.23 10.25 -5.41
N ARG A 495 24.79 11.50 -5.23
CA ARG A 495 25.35 12.63 -6.01
C ARG A 495 26.86 12.77 -5.80
N GLU A 496 27.36 12.45 -4.60
CA GLU A 496 28.80 12.44 -4.30
C GLU A 496 29.61 11.39 -5.12
N ASP A 497 28.97 10.38 -5.70
CA ASP A 497 29.64 9.36 -6.52
C ASP A 497 29.75 9.75 -7.99
N VAL A 498 28.98 10.73 -8.48
CA VAL A 498 28.94 11.11 -9.91
C VAL A 498 30.34 11.42 -10.46
N PRO A 499 31.24 12.15 -9.79
CA PRO A 499 32.61 12.33 -10.25
C PRO A 499 33.37 11.01 -10.46
N ALA A 500 33.37 10.12 -9.46
CA ALA A 500 34.06 8.83 -9.54
C ALA A 500 33.47 7.88 -10.59
N ILE A 501 32.14 7.93 -10.78
CA ILE A 501 31.44 7.25 -11.88
C ILE A 501 31.94 7.77 -13.24
N THR A 502 32.12 9.08 -13.39
CA THR A 502 32.56 9.68 -14.66
C THR A 502 34.04 9.46 -14.97
N GLU A 503 34.91 9.34 -13.97
CA GLU A 503 36.29 8.90 -14.18
C GLU A 503 36.37 7.47 -14.77
N MET A 504 35.35 6.62 -14.53
CA MET A 504 35.24 5.29 -15.15
C MET A 504 34.67 5.26 -16.57
N LEU A 505 34.15 6.40 -17.08
CA LEU A 505 33.77 6.55 -18.49
C LEU A 505 35.01 6.80 -19.35
N ASP A 506 35.64 7.97 -19.16
CA ASP A 506 36.60 8.53 -20.12
C ASP A 506 38.04 8.63 -19.58
N GLY A 507 38.26 8.37 -18.28
CA GLY A 507 39.59 8.46 -17.66
C GLY A 507 40.14 9.88 -17.49
N THR A 508 39.33 10.91 -17.78
CA THR A 508 39.67 12.33 -17.63
C THR A 508 38.61 13.05 -16.80
N PRO A 509 38.98 13.97 -15.89
CA PRO A 509 38.00 14.82 -15.20
C PRO A 509 37.15 15.61 -16.19
N LEU A 510 35.83 15.59 -15.98
CA LEU A 510 34.87 16.29 -16.85
C LEU A 510 34.96 17.81 -16.73
N ASP A 511 34.56 18.50 -17.80
CA ASP A 511 34.28 19.93 -17.72
C ASP A 511 33.02 20.20 -16.85
N PRO A 512 32.90 21.36 -16.19
CA PRO A 512 31.77 21.63 -15.30
C PRO A 512 30.38 21.54 -15.96
N SER A 513 30.27 21.83 -17.26
CA SER A 513 29.00 21.69 -17.99
C SER A 513 28.62 20.24 -18.22
N ALA A 514 29.61 19.36 -18.44
CA ALA A 514 29.38 17.92 -18.57
C ALA A 514 28.98 17.31 -17.23
N LEU A 515 29.61 17.73 -16.13
CA LEU A 515 29.20 17.32 -14.78
C LEU A 515 27.74 17.72 -14.50
N THR A 516 27.34 18.98 -14.72
CA THR A 516 25.95 19.42 -14.50
C THR A 516 24.93 18.68 -15.36
N ARG A 517 25.26 18.29 -16.60
CA ARG A 517 24.38 17.44 -17.43
C ARG A 517 24.18 16.04 -16.83
N LEU A 518 25.22 15.46 -16.24
CA LEU A 518 25.17 14.14 -15.62
C LEU A 518 24.59 14.17 -14.20
N GLU A 519 24.73 15.27 -13.47
CA GLU A 519 23.97 15.52 -12.23
C GLU A 519 22.46 15.59 -12.50
N ALA A 520 22.03 16.27 -13.57
CA ALA A 520 20.63 16.29 -13.98
C ALA A 520 20.12 14.92 -14.44
N ALA A 521 20.96 14.12 -15.12
CA ALA A 521 20.62 12.74 -15.47
C ALA A 521 20.53 11.84 -14.23
N PHE A 522 21.44 12.01 -13.26
CA PHE A 522 21.43 11.34 -11.97
C PHE A 522 20.15 11.62 -11.18
N ASP A 523 19.64 12.86 -11.23
CA ASP A 523 18.36 13.21 -10.61
C ASP A 523 17.19 12.40 -11.19
N VAL A 524 17.10 12.26 -12.52
CA VAL A 524 16.09 11.38 -13.15
C VAL A 524 16.29 9.91 -12.73
N LEU A 525 17.52 9.41 -12.79
CA LEU A 525 17.87 8.02 -12.43
C LEU A 525 17.64 7.65 -10.96
N THR A 526 17.40 8.63 -10.07
CA THR A 526 17.16 8.41 -8.64
C THR A 526 15.73 8.72 -8.18
N HIS A 527 14.97 9.53 -8.92
CA HIS A 527 13.54 9.73 -8.65
C HIS A 527 12.67 8.68 -9.36
N GLU A 528 13.07 8.21 -10.54
CA GLU A 528 12.29 7.26 -11.33
C GLU A 528 12.47 5.81 -10.89
N SER A 529 11.38 5.18 -10.47
CA SER A 529 11.39 3.79 -9.98
C SER A 529 11.81 2.75 -11.02
N SER A 530 11.76 3.09 -12.32
CA SER A 530 12.21 2.26 -13.43
C SER A 530 13.74 2.11 -13.52
N HIS A 531 14.51 2.96 -12.84
CA HIS A 531 15.96 2.97 -12.88
C HIS A 531 16.59 2.51 -11.55
N TYR A 532 17.87 2.13 -11.60
CA TYR A 532 18.74 2.01 -10.43
C TYR A 532 20.21 2.13 -10.86
N LEU A 533 20.90 3.16 -10.36
CA LEU A 533 22.34 3.32 -10.57
C LEU A 533 23.08 2.69 -9.39
N ALA A 534 23.78 1.59 -9.65
CA ALA A 534 24.53 0.84 -8.65
C ALA A 534 26.00 1.27 -8.62
N VAL A 535 26.56 1.41 -7.42
CA VAL A 535 28.01 1.55 -7.19
C VAL A 535 28.52 0.42 -6.32
N VAL A 536 29.74 -0.03 -6.60
CA VAL A 536 30.49 -0.96 -5.76
C VAL A 536 31.54 -0.18 -4.99
N ARG A 537 31.59 -0.38 -3.67
CA ARG A 537 32.65 0.15 -2.80
C ARG A 537 33.50 -0.97 -2.23
N ASP A 538 34.78 -0.70 -2.00
CA ASP A 538 35.66 -1.59 -1.23
C ASP A 538 35.72 -1.20 0.26
N ASP A 539 36.56 -1.91 1.03
CA ASP A 539 36.73 -1.69 2.47
C ASP A 539 37.18 -0.26 2.86
N SER A 540 37.62 0.57 1.89
CA SER A 540 37.95 1.99 2.09
C SER A 540 36.79 2.95 1.81
N ASN A 541 35.60 2.42 1.48
CA ASN A 541 34.41 3.15 0.98
C ASN A 541 34.60 3.85 -0.39
N THR A 542 35.74 3.62 -1.05
CA THR A 542 36.05 4.15 -2.40
C THR A 542 35.20 3.43 -3.46
N VAL A 543 34.67 4.17 -4.44
CA VAL A 543 33.92 3.58 -5.57
C VAL A 543 34.89 2.87 -6.52
N VAL A 544 34.73 1.56 -6.70
CA VAL A 544 35.62 0.70 -7.50
C VAL A 544 34.92 0.03 -8.69
N GLY A 545 33.60 0.15 -8.79
CA GLY A 545 32.82 -0.25 -9.95
C GLY A 545 31.44 0.40 -9.96
N ALA A 546 30.77 0.37 -11.10
CA ALA A 546 29.43 0.92 -11.28
C ALA A 546 28.68 0.20 -12.41
N MET A 547 27.35 0.29 -12.40
CA MET A 547 26.46 -0.18 -13.46
C MET A 547 25.09 0.49 -13.37
N GLN A 548 24.44 0.73 -14.50
CA GLN A 548 23.08 1.24 -14.56
C GLN A 548 22.12 0.11 -14.88
N LEU A 549 21.09 -0.06 -14.05
CA LEU A 549 19.98 -0.97 -14.29
C LEU A 549 18.76 -0.18 -14.75
N THR A 550 17.95 -0.74 -15.65
CA THR A 550 16.68 -0.15 -16.11
C THR A 550 15.66 -1.24 -16.38
N PHE A 551 14.44 -1.05 -15.88
CA PHE A 551 13.36 -2.02 -15.86
C PHE A 551 12.31 -1.62 -16.91
N ILE A 552 12.13 -2.47 -17.92
CA ILE A 552 11.35 -2.19 -19.12
C ILE A 552 10.27 -3.27 -19.32
N PRO A 553 8.98 -2.99 -19.07
CA PRO A 553 7.89 -3.89 -19.46
C PRO A 553 7.84 -4.05 -20.98
N GLN A 554 7.90 -5.30 -21.49
CA GLN A 554 7.89 -5.55 -22.93
C GLN A 554 6.55 -6.10 -23.41
N LEU A 555 5.73 -5.25 -24.04
CA LEU A 555 4.48 -5.66 -24.70
C LEU A 555 4.71 -6.78 -25.74
N ALA A 556 5.73 -6.62 -26.60
CA ALA A 556 6.14 -7.64 -27.56
C ALA A 556 6.72 -8.93 -26.92
N GLY A 557 7.07 -8.87 -25.63
CA GLY A 557 7.49 -10.01 -24.81
C GLY A 557 6.36 -10.55 -23.91
N GLY A 558 5.09 -10.32 -24.26
CA GLY A 558 3.93 -10.79 -23.50
C GLY A 558 3.79 -10.14 -22.12
N GLY A 559 4.26 -8.90 -21.95
CA GLY A 559 4.30 -8.20 -20.66
C GLY A 559 5.53 -8.50 -19.81
N THR A 560 6.43 -9.38 -20.25
CA THR A 560 7.68 -9.72 -19.52
C THR A 560 8.48 -8.47 -19.19
N MET A 561 8.85 -8.31 -17.93
CA MET A 561 9.78 -7.27 -17.48
C MET A 561 11.20 -7.62 -17.92
N LYS A 562 11.81 -6.77 -18.77
CA LYS A 562 13.22 -6.85 -19.15
C LYS A 562 14.07 -5.96 -18.24
N LEU A 563 15.11 -6.54 -17.66
CA LEU A 563 16.22 -5.83 -17.05
C LEU A 563 17.25 -5.49 -18.13
N LEU A 564 17.37 -4.21 -18.48
CA LEU A 564 18.53 -3.70 -19.19
C LEU A 564 19.65 -3.39 -18.18
N ILE A 565 20.84 -3.94 -18.43
CA ILE A 565 22.08 -3.66 -17.71
C ILE A 565 22.98 -2.88 -18.67
N ASP A 566 23.27 -1.63 -18.35
CA ASP A 566 24.20 -0.77 -19.10
C ASP A 566 25.34 -0.28 -18.19
N PHE A 567 26.36 0.35 -18.78
CA PHE A 567 27.47 1.01 -18.08
C PHE A 567 28.21 0.10 -17.07
N LEU A 568 28.23 -1.22 -17.27
CA LEU A 568 29.02 -2.12 -16.41
C LEU A 568 30.51 -1.74 -16.48
N ARG A 569 31.06 -1.26 -15.36
CA ARG A 569 32.43 -0.75 -15.22
C ARG A 569 33.08 -1.17 -13.91
N VAL A 570 34.39 -1.38 -13.98
CA VAL A 570 35.29 -1.71 -12.86
C VAL A 570 36.63 -1.00 -13.10
N ILE A 571 37.18 -0.39 -12.05
CA ILE A 571 38.48 0.30 -12.09
C ILE A 571 39.61 -0.64 -12.53
N GLU A 572 40.63 -0.09 -13.18
CA GLU A 572 41.70 -0.91 -13.79
C GLU A 572 42.38 -1.91 -12.83
N PRO A 573 42.73 -1.56 -11.58
CA PRO A 573 43.35 -2.50 -10.63
C PRO A 573 42.49 -3.71 -10.25
N LEU A 574 41.16 -3.66 -10.49
CA LEU A 574 40.22 -4.76 -10.19
C LEU A 574 39.70 -5.47 -11.43
N ARG A 575 40.12 -5.09 -12.65
CA ARG A 575 39.74 -5.80 -13.87
C ARG A 575 40.29 -7.23 -13.83
N ASN A 576 39.48 -8.20 -14.30
CA ASN A 576 39.77 -9.64 -14.29
C ASN A 576 39.84 -10.31 -12.89
N THR A 577 39.46 -9.63 -11.81
CA THR A 577 39.38 -10.23 -10.46
C THR A 577 38.17 -11.14 -10.24
N GLY A 578 37.18 -11.09 -11.15
CA GLY A 578 35.84 -11.66 -10.98
C GLY A 578 34.77 -10.63 -10.57
N LEU A 579 35.14 -9.40 -10.21
CA LEU A 579 34.17 -8.39 -9.76
C LEU A 579 33.08 -8.06 -10.78
N ALA A 580 33.40 -8.02 -12.07
CA ALA A 580 32.40 -7.80 -13.12
C ALA A 580 31.42 -8.98 -13.26
N ASP A 581 31.85 -10.21 -12.98
CA ASP A 581 30.98 -11.40 -12.91
C ASP A 581 30.05 -11.30 -11.68
N THR A 582 30.60 -11.01 -10.49
CA THR A 582 29.84 -10.85 -9.24
C THR A 582 28.81 -9.71 -9.30
N MET A 583 29.15 -8.59 -9.95
CA MET A 583 28.21 -7.49 -10.21
C MET A 583 27.06 -7.93 -11.13
N LEU A 584 27.35 -8.74 -12.14
CA LEU A 584 26.38 -9.21 -13.13
C LEU A 584 25.41 -10.23 -12.50
N ASP A 585 25.91 -11.17 -11.69
CA ASP A 585 25.08 -12.11 -10.93
C ASP A 585 24.20 -11.38 -9.89
N TRP A 586 24.73 -10.36 -9.20
CA TRP A 586 23.93 -9.51 -8.31
C TRP A 586 22.83 -8.76 -9.07
N ALA A 587 23.15 -8.20 -10.24
CA ALA A 587 22.17 -7.49 -11.07
C ALA A 587 21.04 -8.42 -11.54
N HIS A 588 21.34 -9.69 -11.85
CA HIS A 588 20.30 -10.69 -12.16
C HIS A 588 19.40 -11.01 -10.97
N GLU A 589 19.96 -11.08 -9.75
CA GLU A 589 19.17 -11.37 -8.55
C GLU A 589 18.32 -10.17 -8.11
N HIS A 590 18.84 -8.95 -8.21
CA HIS A 590 18.04 -7.71 -8.09
C HIS A 590 16.97 -7.64 -9.18
N GLY A 591 17.28 -8.13 -10.39
CA GLY A 591 16.36 -8.35 -11.49
C GLY A 591 15.17 -9.23 -11.11
N ARG A 592 15.43 -10.48 -10.69
CA ARG A 592 14.39 -11.43 -10.22
C ARG A 592 13.58 -10.85 -9.05
N ALA A 593 14.25 -10.22 -8.09
CA ALA A 593 13.62 -9.58 -6.94
C ALA A 593 12.63 -8.46 -7.34
N ARG A 594 12.81 -7.87 -8.53
CA ARG A 594 11.92 -6.89 -9.17
C ARG A 594 11.04 -7.47 -10.30
N GLY A 595 10.93 -8.80 -10.39
CA GLY A 595 10.08 -9.50 -11.36
C GLY A 595 10.60 -9.58 -12.79
N ALA A 596 11.88 -9.26 -13.05
CA ALA A 596 12.46 -9.38 -14.39
C ALA A 596 12.65 -10.85 -14.79
N GLY A 597 12.05 -11.25 -15.92
CA GLY A 597 12.19 -12.58 -16.52
C GLY A 597 13.25 -12.65 -17.63
N LEU A 598 13.73 -11.50 -18.09
CA LEU A 598 14.73 -11.37 -19.14
C LEU A 598 15.79 -10.35 -18.71
N ALA A 599 17.07 -10.64 -18.94
CA ALA A 599 18.18 -9.71 -18.80
C ALA A 599 18.86 -9.44 -20.14
N GLU A 600 19.24 -8.19 -20.38
CA GLU A 600 19.94 -7.73 -21.57
C GLU A 600 21.16 -6.90 -21.16
N LEU A 601 22.31 -7.15 -21.78
CA LEU A 601 23.59 -6.57 -21.37
C LEU A 601 24.18 -5.68 -22.46
N HIS A 602 24.14 -4.38 -22.23
CA HIS A 602 24.85 -3.37 -23.01
C HIS A 602 26.14 -2.99 -22.28
N ALA A 603 27.27 -3.14 -22.97
CA ALA A 603 28.57 -2.80 -22.41
C ALA A 603 29.59 -2.44 -23.51
N PRO A 604 29.32 -1.38 -24.30
CA PRO A 604 30.24 -0.93 -25.34
C PRO A 604 31.62 -0.59 -24.75
N GLY A 605 32.67 -0.90 -25.51
CA GLY A 605 34.07 -0.59 -25.19
C GLY A 605 34.82 -1.60 -24.31
N GLN A 606 34.14 -2.49 -23.57
CA GLN A 606 34.81 -3.56 -22.80
C GLN A 606 34.85 -4.90 -23.55
N ARG A 607 35.82 -5.78 -23.21
CA ARG A 607 35.87 -7.18 -23.68
C ARG A 607 34.84 -8.05 -22.95
N VAL A 608 33.56 -7.71 -23.09
CA VAL A 608 32.43 -8.40 -22.43
C VAL A 608 32.04 -9.71 -23.13
N GLY A 609 32.77 -10.13 -24.17
CA GLY A 609 32.77 -11.48 -24.75
C GLY A 609 32.79 -12.58 -23.67
N PRO A 610 33.96 -12.92 -23.11
CA PRO A 610 34.06 -13.99 -22.11
C PRO A 610 33.18 -13.81 -20.87
N LEU A 611 32.87 -12.57 -20.46
CA LEU A 611 32.00 -12.30 -19.32
C LEU A 611 30.55 -12.69 -19.60
N ALA A 612 29.96 -12.20 -20.70
CA ALA A 612 28.59 -12.54 -21.07
C ALA A 612 28.46 -14.03 -21.44
N ASP A 613 29.45 -14.57 -22.16
CA ASP A 613 29.48 -15.98 -22.58
C ASP A 613 29.51 -16.91 -21.35
N ARG A 614 30.32 -16.59 -20.31
CA ARG A 614 30.28 -17.29 -19.00
C ARG A 614 28.94 -17.13 -18.29
N ALA A 615 28.39 -15.92 -18.31
CA ALA A 615 27.13 -15.59 -17.67
C ALA A 615 25.89 -16.09 -18.47
N GLY A 616 26.06 -16.97 -19.46
CA GLY A 616 24.95 -17.63 -20.16
C GLY A 616 24.15 -16.73 -21.11
N TYR A 617 24.73 -15.62 -21.56
CA TYR A 617 24.11 -14.73 -22.54
C TYR A 617 24.29 -15.24 -23.98
N THR A 618 23.23 -15.16 -24.78
CA THR A 618 23.28 -15.39 -26.24
C THR A 618 23.24 -14.07 -27.01
N HIS A 619 23.65 -14.09 -28.28
CA HIS A 619 23.51 -12.92 -29.16
C HIS A 619 22.07 -12.86 -29.69
N GLY A 620 21.34 -11.81 -29.33
CA GLY A 620 20.06 -11.45 -29.94
C GLY A 620 20.25 -10.45 -31.08
N THR A 621 19.15 -9.89 -31.58
CA THR A 621 19.14 -8.92 -32.69
C THR A 621 19.54 -7.50 -32.28
N GLU A 622 19.28 -7.10 -31.03
CA GLU A 622 19.50 -5.73 -30.54
C GLU A 622 20.62 -5.64 -29.50
N GLY A 623 21.01 -6.76 -28.89
CA GLY A 623 21.99 -6.84 -27.82
C GLY A 623 22.28 -8.30 -27.45
N ARG A 624 22.85 -8.51 -26.26
CA ARG A 624 23.02 -9.86 -25.69
C ARG A 624 21.98 -10.13 -24.63
N GLN A 625 21.32 -11.27 -24.68
CA GLN A 625 20.16 -11.59 -23.83
C GLN A 625 20.36 -12.90 -23.03
N ARG A 626 19.79 -12.96 -21.82
CA ARG A 626 19.78 -14.12 -20.91
C ARG A 626 18.39 -14.24 -20.28
N LEU A 627 17.78 -15.42 -20.32
CA LEU A 627 16.55 -15.70 -19.55
C LEU A 627 16.87 -15.76 -18.05
N LEU A 628 16.06 -15.08 -17.24
CA LEU A 628 16.08 -15.19 -15.79
C LEU A 628 15.00 -16.19 -15.38
N SER A 629 15.40 -17.42 -15.07
CA SER A 629 14.55 -18.35 -14.33
C SER A 629 14.15 -17.73 -12.99
N GLN A 630 12.85 -17.81 -12.68
CA GLN A 630 12.29 -17.44 -11.37
C GLN A 630 12.68 -18.47 -10.31
#